data_AF-A0A363RUH9-F1
#
_entry.id   AF-A0A363RUH9-F1
#
_cell.length_a   1.000
_cell.length_b   1.000
_cell.length_c   1.000
_cell.angle_alpha   90.00
_cell.angle_beta   90.00
_cell.angle_gamma   90.00
#
_symmetry.space_group_name_H-M   'P 1'
#
loop_
_entity.id
_entity.type
_entity.pdbx_description
1 polymer ?
#
loop_
_entity_poly.entity_id
_entity_poly.type
_entity_poly.pdbx_seq_one_letter_code
_entity_poly.pdbx_strand_id
1 'polypeptide(L)'
;MDNAIHSRYCIAPLLHHRCDPCLAAAVLALVGGGWLGWSHWRSQPLFSEHYATVRGQALQVRLPDGSQMLLDAASQAQVQLFRGRREVRLLEGQALFHASADAQRPFEVRAGHTLVTVLGTRFSVRHTRAVCDPAVASMRMGGSFKLREATSFAQALPLLLPVRLKTEGGVTEIVKAR
;
A
#
# COMPACT_ATOMS: atom_id res chain seq x y z
N MET A 1 -75.28 56.90 -1.93
CA MET A 1 -75.23 56.34 -3.29
C MET A 1 -73.92 55.57 -3.41
N ASP A 2 -73.64 54.65 -2.48
CA ASP A 2 -74.17 53.27 -2.43
C ASP A 2 -73.67 52.46 -3.63
N ASN A 3 -72.75 51.52 -3.38
CA ASN A 3 -73.14 50.12 -3.35
C ASN A 3 -71.98 49.24 -2.86
N ALA A 4 -72.27 48.41 -1.85
CA ALA A 4 -71.40 47.37 -1.35
C ALA A 4 -71.70 46.06 -2.08
N ILE A 5 -70.69 45.35 -2.60
CA ILE A 5 -70.79 43.92 -2.89
C ILE A 5 -69.49 43.22 -2.49
N HIS A 6 -69.64 42.34 -1.50
CA HIS A 6 -68.70 41.30 -1.10
C HIS A 6 -68.32 40.40 -2.28
N SER A 7 -67.03 40.09 -2.46
CA SER A 7 -66.67 38.78 -2.97
C SER A 7 -65.36 38.28 -2.38
N ARG A 8 -65.52 37.21 -1.61
CA ARG A 8 -64.48 36.35 -1.05
C ARG A 8 -63.81 35.64 -2.21
N TYR A 9 -62.49 35.67 -2.37
CA TYR A 9 -61.76 34.53 -2.93
C TYR A 9 -60.32 34.47 -2.40
N CYS A 10 -60.15 33.45 -1.55
CA CYS A 10 -59.00 32.57 -1.38
C CYS A 10 -57.59 33.15 -1.53
N ILE A 11 -56.97 33.34 -0.36
CA ILE A 11 -55.54 33.17 -0.11
C ILE A 11 -55.11 31.83 -0.73
N ALA A 12 -54.27 31.85 -1.76
CA ALA A 12 -53.55 30.66 -2.21
C ALA A 12 -52.27 30.55 -1.37
N PRO A 13 -52.15 29.61 -0.42
CA PRO A 13 -50.84 29.18 -0.01
C PRO A 13 -50.30 28.35 -1.18
N LEU A 14 -49.29 28.85 -1.89
CA LEU A 14 -48.48 27.99 -2.76
C LEU A 14 -47.94 26.86 -1.88
N LEU A 15 -48.60 25.71 -2.00
CA LEU A 15 -48.38 24.51 -1.22
C LEU A 15 -46.93 24.08 -1.34
N HIS A 16 -46.28 23.99 -0.17
CA HIS A 16 -45.44 22.88 0.25
C HIS A 16 -44.56 22.25 -0.83
N HIS A 17 -43.27 22.58 -0.79
CA HIS A 17 -42.20 21.65 -1.15
C HIS A 17 -42.38 20.35 -0.36
N ARG A 18 -43.20 19.43 -0.84
CA ARG A 18 -43.13 18.02 -0.45
C ARG A 18 -41.85 17.49 -1.05
N CYS A 19 -40.76 17.61 -0.30
CA CYS A 19 -39.64 16.70 -0.45
C CYS A 19 -40.21 15.30 -0.24
N ASP A 20 -40.51 14.59 -1.33
CA ASP A 20 -40.96 13.19 -1.28
C ASP A 20 -39.80 12.35 -0.72
N PRO A 21 -39.84 11.93 0.56
CA PRO A 21 -38.74 11.18 1.16
C PRO A 21 -38.54 9.83 0.45
N CYS A 22 -39.58 9.33 -0.23
CA CYS A 22 -39.55 8.11 -1.04
C CYS A 22 -38.65 8.23 -2.27
N LEU A 23 -38.65 9.39 -2.98
CA LEU A 23 -37.78 9.58 -4.14
C LEU A 23 -36.32 9.70 -3.69
N ALA A 24 -36.06 10.39 -2.59
CA ALA A 24 -34.72 10.48 -2.01
C ALA A 24 -34.20 9.11 -1.55
N ALA A 25 -35.04 8.30 -0.90
CA ALA A 25 -34.69 6.93 -0.47
C ALA A 25 -34.38 5.99 -1.65
N ALA A 26 -35.17 6.06 -2.73
CA ALA A 26 -34.95 5.23 -3.92
C ALA A 26 -33.64 5.58 -4.64
N VAL A 27 -33.31 6.88 -4.76
CA VAL A 27 -32.04 7.32 -5.35
C VAL A 27 -30.86 6.89 -4.48
N LEU A 28 -30.94 7.04 -3.15
CA LEU A 28 -29.91 6.58 -2.23
C LEU A 28 -29.72 5.06 -2.28
N ALA A 29 -30.79 4.29 -2.42
CA ALA A 29 -30.71 2.83 -2.55
C ALA A 29 -30.05 2.41 -3.89
N LEU A 30 -30.37 3.08 -5.00
CA LEU A 30 -29.76 2.80 -6.30
C LEU A 30 -28.28 3.20 -6.34
N VAL A 31 -27.95 4.39 -5.83
CA VAL A 31 -26.55 4.88 -5.77
C VAL A 31 -25.74 4.05 -4.78
N GLY A 32 -26.26 3.79 -3.58
CA GLY A 32 -25.62 2.97 -2.56
C GLY A 32 -25.45 1.52 -3.00
N GLY A 33 -26.48 0.91 -3.58
CA GLY A 33 -26.43 -0.44 -4.14
C GLY A 33 -25.46 -0.55 -5.32
N GLY A 34 -25.45 0.45 -6.21
CA GLY A 34 -24.50 0.54 -7.32
C GLY A 34 -23.05 0.70 -6.83
N TRP A 35 -22.81 1.56 -5.83
CA TRP A 35 -21.49 1.74 -5.21
C TRP A 35 -21.01 0.47 -4.52
N LEU A 36 -21.86 -0.16 -3.71
CA LEU A 36 -21.55 -1.41 -3.01
C LEU A 36 -21.26 -2.54 -3.99
N GLY A 37 -22.11 -2.71 -5.02
CA GLY A 37 -21.91 -3.71 -6.08
C GLY A 37 -20.61 -3.49 -6.86
N TRP A 38 -20.31 -2.25 -7.24
CA TRP A 38 -19.05 -1.89 -7.91
C TRP A 38 -17.83 -2.16 -7.03
N SER A 39 -17.89 -1.79 -5.75
CA SER A 39 -16.79 -1.99 -4.79
C SER A 39 -16.51 -3.48 -4.57
N HIS A 40 -17.57 -4.29 -4.44
CA HIS A 40 -17.47 -5.73 -4.26
C HIS A 40 -16.89 -6.42 -5.50
N TRP A 41 -17.32 -6.00 -6.69
CA TRP A 41 -16.77 -6.51 -7.95
C TRP A 41 -15.28 -6.18 -8.12
N ARG A 42 -14.82 -5.01 -7.65
CA ARG A 42 -13.40 -4.65 -7.63
C ARG A 42 -12.59 -5.38 -6.57
N SER A 43 -13.18 -5.79 -5.45
CA SER A 43 -12.49 -6.49 -4.37
C SER A 43 -12.30 -7.99 -4.60
N GLN A 44 -12.91 -8.57 -5.63
CA GLN A 44 -12.70 -9.98 -5.95
C GLN A 44 -11.31 -10.20 -6.59
N PRO A 45 -10.48 -11.11 -6.04
CA PRO A 45 -9.21 -11.46 -6.63
C PRO A 45 -9.45 -12.23 -7.94
N LEU A 46 -8.73 -11.86 -8.99
CA LEU A 46 -8.67 -12.62 -10.24
C LEU A 46 -7.75 -13.84 -10.11
N PHE A 47 -6.79 -13.77 -9.20
CA PHE A 47 -5.82 -14.82 -8.93
C PHE A 47 -5.45 -14.79 -7.44
N SER A 48 -5.40 -15.96 -6.81
CA SER A 48 -5.02 -16.12 -5.41
C SER A 48 -4.29 -17.45 -5.22
N GLU A 49 -3.01 -17.39 -4.89
CA GLU A 49 -2.16 -18.58 -4.70
C GLU A 49 -1.28 -18.44 -3.46
N HIS A 50 -0.91 -19.59 -2.88
CA HIS A 50 0.01 -19.66 -1.74
C HIS A 50 1.26 -20.42 -2.14
N TYR A 51 2.40 -19.85 -1.82
CA TYR A 51 3.71 -20.42 -2.11
C TYR A 51 4.50 -20.59 -0.81
N ALA A 52 5.10 -21.76 -0.66
CA ALA A 52 5.97 -22.07 0.47
C ALA A 52 7.18 -22.85 -0.04
N THR A 53 8.34 -22.57 0.56
CA THR A 53 9.60 -23.28 0.32
C THR A 53 10.12 -23.88 1.61
N VAL A 54 10.78 -25.03 1.52
CA VAL A 54 11.52 -25.60 2.66
C VAL A 54 12.97 -25.08 2.69
N ARG A 55 13.71 -25.42 3.75
CA ARG A 55 15.14 -25.08 3.84
C ARG A 55 15.92 -25.70 2.67
N GLY A 56 16.80 -24.91 2.06
CA GLY A 56 17.59 -25.33 0.90
C GLY A 56 16.83 -25.34 -0.43
N GLN A 57 15.55 -24.97 -0.46
CA GLN A 57 14.75 -24.89 -1.69
C GLN A 57 14.45 -23.43 -2.04
N ALA A 58 14.80 -23.01 -3.24
CA ALA A 58 14.31 -21.75 -3.82
C ALA A 58 13.26 -22.05 -4.89
N LEU A 59 12.24 -21.19 -5.01
CA LEU A 59 11.15 -21.34 -5.98
C LEU A 59 11.03 -20.08 -6.82
N GLN A 60 11.19 -20.22 -8.14
CA GLN A 60 10.93 -19.14 -9.10
C GLN A 60 9.53 -19.29 -9.68
N VAL A 61 8.70 -18.26 -9.49
CA VAL A 61 7.30 -18.19 -9.92
C VAL A 61 7.14 -17.06 -10.93
N ARG A 62 6.51 -17.37 -12.07
CA ARG A 62 6.03 -16.36 -13.02
C ARG A 62 4.56 -16.07 -12.72
N LEU A 63 4.26 -14.83 -12.39
CA LEU A 63 2.91 -14.40 -12.05
C LEU A 63 2.10 -14.09 -13.32
N PRO A 64 0.75 -14.20 -13.27
CA PRO A 64 -0.12 -13.90 -14.41
C PRO A 64 -0.03 -12.47 -14.96
N ASP A 65 0.47 -11.52 -14.18
CA ASP A 65 0.67 -10.12 -14.59
C ASP A 65 2.00 -9.89 -15.33
N GLY A 66 2.78 -10.94 -15.57
CA GLY A 66 4.12 -10.89 -16.17
C GLY A 66 5.24 -10.60 -15.17
N SER A 67 4.92 -10.34 -13.90
CA SER A 67 5.92 -10.18 -12.85
C SER A 67 6.58 -11.53 -12.51
N GLN A 68 7.78 -11.47 -11.93
CA GLN A 68 8.48 -12.67 -11.46
C GLN A 68 8.76 -12.54 -9.97
N MET A 69 8.57 -13.65 -9.25
CA MET A 69 8.88 -13.76 -7.83
C MET A 69 9.85 -14.93 -7.65
N LEU A 70 11.00 -14.68 -7.03
CA LEU A 70 11.89 -15.71 -6.55
C LEU A 70 11.74 -15.77 -5.03
N LEU A 71 11.14 -16.85 -4.54
CA LEU A 71 10.97 -17.13 -3.12
C LEU A 71 12.19 -17.92 -2.65
N ASP A 72 12.90 -17.38 -1.65
CA ASP A 72 14.13 -17.98 -1.12
C ASP A 72 13.80 -19.18 -0.20
N ALA A 73 14.81 -19.86 0.33
CA ALA A 73 14.64 -20.97 1.26
C ALA A 73 13.83 -20.59 2.51
N ALA A 74 13.07 -21.56 3.04
CA ALA A 74 12.27 -21.42 4.26
C ALA A 74 11.39 -20.15 4.27
N SER A 75 10.71 -19.89 3.17
CA SER A 75 9.92 -18.67 2.97
C SER A 75 8.47 -19.01 2.62
N GLN A 76 7.56 -18.10 2.96
CA GLN A 76 6.12 -18.24 2.71
C GLN A 76 5.54 -16.95 2.18
N ALA A 77 4.83 -17.03 1.06
CA ALA A 77 4.19 -15.89 0.42
C ALA A 77 2.78 -16.23 -0.07
N GLN A 78 1.87 -15.29 0.06
CA GLN A 78 0.53 -15.34 -0.52
C GLN A 78 0.41 -14.26 -1.58
N VAL A 79 -0.02 -14.62 -2.78
CA VAL A 79 -0.16 -13.68 -3.90
C VAL A 79 -1.63 -13.53 -4.24
N GLN A 80 -2.11 -12.28 -4.30
CA GLN A 80 -3.47 -11.92 -4.65
C GLN A 80 -3.47 -10.80 -5.69
N LEU A 81 -3.95 -11.09 -6.90
CA LEU A 81 -4.03 -10.11 -7.98
C LEU A 81 -5.49 -9.69 -8.17
N PHE A 82 -5.74 -8.39 -8.12
CA PHE A 82 -7.06 -7.79 -8.29
C PHE A 82 -7.13 -7.01 -9.60
N ARG A 83 -8.33 -6.55 -9.95
CA ARG A 83 -8.55 -5.69 -11.13
C ARG A 83 -7.82 -4.34 -11.04
N GLY A 84 -7.67 -3.79 -9.83
CA GLY A 84 -7.09 -2.45 -9.61
C GLY A 84 -5.80 -2.40 -8.78
N ARG A 85 -5.32 -3.54 -8.26
CA ARG A 85 -4.09 -3.60 -7.44
C ARG A 85 -3.50 -5.01 -7.47
N ARG A 86 -2.23 -5.13 -7.12
CA ARG A 86 -1.53 -6.41 -6.99
C ARG A 86 -0.97 -6.49 -5.58
N GLU A 87 -1.40 -7.46 -4.79
CA GLU A 87 -1.00 -7.61 -3.39
C GLU A 87 -0.22 -8.92 -3.22
N VAL A 88 0.96 -8.84 -2.62
CA VAL A 88 1.74 -9.99 -2.16
C VAL A 88 1.96 -9.85 -0.67
N ARG A 89 1.61 -10.87 0.11
CA ARG A 89 1.92 -10.94 1.53
C ARG A 89 3.07 -11.91 1.75
N LEU A 90 4.24 -11.39 2.13
CA LEU A 90 5.37 -12.18 2.59
C LEU A 90 5.16 -12.48 4.07
N LEU A 91 4.73 -13.70 4.37
CA LEU A 91 4.44 -14.15 5.73
C LEU A 91 5.73 -14.39 6.49
N GLU A 92 6.73 -14.97 5.83
CA GLU A 92 8.03 -15.30 6.43
C GLU A 92 9.11 -15.46 5.35
N GLY A 93 10.36 -15.19 5.73
CA GLY A 93 11.55 -15.47 4.92
C GLY A 93 11.93 -14.31 4.00
N GLN A 94 12.29 -14.62 2.76
CA GLN A 94 12.75 -13.62 1.79
C GLN A 94 12.18 -13.91 0.39
N ALA A 95 11.87 -12.84 -0.32
CA ALA A 95 11.57 -12.91 -1.74
C ALA A 95 12.28 -11.80 -2.51
N LEU A 96 12.63 -12.10 -3.75
CA LEU A 96 13.07 -11.15 -4.76
C LEU A 96 11.96 -10.98 -5.79
N PHE A 97 11.60 -9.75 -6.07
CA PHE A 97 10.54 -9.40 -7.00
C PHE A 97 11.10 -8.66 -8.21
N HIS A 98 10.62 -9.05 -9.38
CA HIS A 98 10.73 -8.31 -10.62
C HIS A 98 9.31 -7.93 -11.06
N ALA A 99 8.85 -6.76 -10.59
CA ALA A 99 7.51 -6.29 -10.88
C ALA A 99 7.43 -5.70 -12.29
N SER A 100 6.45 -6.16 -13.08
CA SER A 100 6.13 -5.55 -14.37
C SER A 100 5.57 -4.13 -14.15
N ALA A 101 5.97 -3.20 -15.00
CA ALA A 101 5.56 -1.81 -14.91
C ALA A 101 4.07 -1.66 -15.26
N ASP A 102 3.28 -1.18 -14.29
CA ASP A 102 1.84 -0.93 -14.48
C ASP A 102 1.41 0.12 -13.43
N ALA A 103 1.22 1.36 -13.88
CA ALA A 103 0.83 2.48 -13.02
C ALA A 103 -0.65 2.41 -12.59
N GLN A 104 -1.49 1.69 -13.33
CA GLN A 104 -2.92 1.56 -13.03
C GLN A 104 -3.19 0.50 -11.97
N ARG A 105 -2.27 -0.45 -11.81
CA ARG A 105 -2.33 -1.50 -10.78
C ARG A 105 -1.00 -1.52 -10.02
N PRO A 106 -0.80 -0.72 -8.96
CA PRO A 106 0.46 -0.75 -8.21
C PRO A 106 0.75 -2.15 -7.64
N PHE A 107 2.04 -2.47 -7.51
CA PHE A 107 2.50 -3.73 -6.93
C PHE A 107 2.84 -3.51 -5.45
N GLU A 108 2.05 -4.10 -4.58
CA GLU A 108 2.11 -3.93 -3.13
C GLU A 108 2.64 -5.21 -2.49
N VAL A 109 3.72 -5.10 -1.71
CA VAL A 109 4.27 -6.19 -0.92
C VAL A 109 4.12 -5.86 0.56
N ARG A 110 3.40 -6.71 1.29
CA ARG A 110 3.23 -6.63 2.74
C ARG A 110 4.14 -7.63 3.42
N ALA A 111 4.94 -7.14 4.36
CA ALA A 111 5.83 -7.92 5.21
C ALA A 111 5.56 -7.52 6.67
N GLY A 112 4.74 -8.31 7.37
CA GLY A 112 4.24 -7.95 8.69
C GLY A 112 3.51 -6.60 8.68
N HIS A 113 4.04 -5.61 9.41
CA HIS A 113 3.50 -4.25 9.47
C HIS A 113 4.06 -3.31 8.39
N THR A 114 4.97 -3.78 7.54
CA THR A 114 5.58 -2.97 6.48
C THR A 114 4.83 -3.18 5.17
N LEU A 115 4.45 -2.08 4.51
CA LEU A 115 3.89 -2.07 3.16
C LEU A 115 4.89 -1.40 2.21
N VAL A 116 5.26 -2.11 1.15
CA VAL A 116 6.14 -1.62 0.09
C VAL A 116 5.35 -1.53 -1.20
N THR A 117 5.20 -0.34 -1.76
CA THR A 117 4.49 -0.11 -3.03
C THR A 117 5.49 0.25 -4.12
N VAL A 118 5.44 -0.48 -5.24
CA VAL A 118 6.30 -0.21 -6.40
C VAL A 118 5.48 -0.13 -7.68
N LEU A 119 5.95 0.68 -8.62
CA LEU A 119 5.31 0.89 -9.94
C LEU A 119 6.01 0.14 -11.08
N GLY A 120 7.21 -0.42 -10.84
CA GLY A 120 7.97 -1.21 -11.82
C GLY A 120 9.46 -1.21 -11.50
N THR A 121 9.94 -2.21 -10.74
CA THR A 121 11.34 -2.28 -10.26
C THR A 121 11.76 -3.69 -9.87
N ARG A 122 13.08 -3.92 -9.77
CA ARG A 122 13.67 -5.09 -9.09
C ARG A 122 14.00 -4.75 -7.64
N PHE A 123 13.44 -5.49 -6.69
CA PHE A 123 13.66 -5.27 -5.26
C PHE A 123 13.56 -6.59 -4.48
N SER A 124 14.18 -6.66 -3.30
CA SER A 124 14.07 -7.80 -2.40
C SER A 124 13.45 -7.36 -1.09
N VAL A 125 12.58 -8.21 -0.54
CA VAL A 125 11.96 -8.01 0.76
C VAL A 125 12.32 -9.22 1.63
N ARG A 126 12.79 -8.94 2.84
CA ARG A 126 13.06 -9.95 3.86
C ARG A 126 12.15 -9.67 5.06
N HIS A 127 11.38 -10.66 5.46
CA HIS A 127 10.54 -10.64 6.64
C HIS A 127 10.94 -11.78 7.55
N THR A 128 11.75 -11.49 8.55
CA THR A 128 12.13 -12.46 9.59
C THR A 128 11.33 -12.14 10.84
N ARG A 129 10.75 -13.15 11.48
CA ARG A 129 10.25 -12.97 12.84
C ARG A 129 11.44 -12.53 13.69
N ALA A 130 11.28 -11.44 14.44
CA ALA A 130 12.33 -10.97 15.33
C ALA A 130 12.77 -12.14 16.20
N VAL A 131 14.05 -12.49 16.10
CA VAL A 131 14.64 -13.42 17.04
C VAL A 131 14.73 -12.65 18.36
N CYS A 132 13.76 -12.86 19.25
CA CYS A 132 13.76 -12.31 20.61
C CYS A 132 14.79 -13.02 21.51
N ASP A 133 15.92 -13.42 20.94
CA ASP A 133 17.07 -13.91 21.70
C ASP A 133 18.03 -12.73 21.89
N PRO A 134 18.24 -12.25 23.12
CA PRO A 134 19.17 -11.16 23.40
C PRO A 134 20.61 -11.45 22.94
N ALA A 135 20.99 -12.73 22.77
CA ALA A 135 22.28 -13.10 22.18
C ALA A 135 22.33 -12.80 20.67
N VAL A 136 21.24 -13.03 19.94
CA VAL A 136 21.15 -12.76 18.49
C VAL A 136 20.95 -11.27 18.20
N ALA A 137 20.28 -10.54 19.09
CA ALA A 137 20.15 -9.08 19.03
C ALA A 137 21.51 -8.35 19.10
N SER A 138 22.54 -9.00 19.68
CA SER A 138 23.90 -8.47 19.73
C SER A 138 24.75 -8.74 18.48
N MET A 139 24.22 -9.50 17.51
CA MET A 139 24.95 -9.85 16.29
C MET A 139 24.95 -8.68 15.29
N ARG A 140 26.14 -8.32 14.80
CA ARG A 140 26.31 -7.26 13.80
C ARG A 140 25.82 -7.77 12.44
N MET A 141 24.66 -7.31 11.98
CA MET A 141 24.19 -7.55 10.61
C MET A 141 24.71 -6.46 9.67
N GLY A 142 25.44 -6.85 8.61
CA GLY A 142 25.82 -5.99 7.50
C GLY A 142 24.81 -6.05 6.36
N GLY A 143 24.60 -4.91 5.67
CA GLY A 143 23.75 -4.80 4.49
C GLY A 143 24.43 -4.01 3.37
N SER A 144 24.05 -4.28 2.12
CA SER A 144 24.50 -3.52 0.95
C SER A 144 23.46 -2.44 0.62
N PHE A 145 23.88 -1.17 0.66
CA PHE A 145 23.05 -0.02 0.34
C PHE A 145 23.38 0.46 -1.07
N LYS A 146 22.37 0.65 -1.93
CA LYS A 146 22.58 1.28 -3.23
C LYS A 146 22.88 2.76 -3.04
N LEU A 147 24.13 3.18 -3.29
CA LEU A 147 24.62 4.57 -3.18
C LEU A 147 24.04 5.51 -4.26
N ARG A 148 22.72 5.72 -4.30
CA ARG A 148 22.13 6.76 -5.16
C ARG A 148 21.63 8.01 -4.42
N GLU A 149 21.75 8.04 -3.09
CA GLU A 149 21.55 9.26 -2.27
C GLU A 149 22.66 9.33 -1.21
N ALA A 150 23.76 10.02 -1.54
CA ALA A 150 24.95 10.14 -0.66
C ALA A 150 24.65 10.82 0.69
N THR A 151 23.59 11.64 0.76
CA THR A 151 23.21 12.41 1.93
C THR A 151 22.69 11.54 3.08
N SER A 152 21.94 10.48 2.76
CA SER A 152 21.35 9.56 3.76
C SER A 152 22.41 8.63 4.37
N PHE A 153 23.44 8.27 3.59
CA PHE A 153 24.57 7.47 4.08
C PHE A 153 25.46 8.27 5.02
N ALA A 154 25.76 9.53 4.70
CA ALA A 154 26.57 10.40 5.54
C ALA A 154 25.96 10.56 6.95
N GLN A 155 24.64 10.76 7.04
CA GLN A 155 23.92 10.93 8.31
C GLN A 155 23.96 9.69 9.23
N ALA A 156 24.09 8.49 8.68
CA ALA A 156 24.09 7.25 9.46
C ALA A 156 25.48 6.86 10.00
N LEU A 157 26.57 7.38 9.44
CA LEU A 157 27.93 7.01 9.82
C LEU A 157 28.28 7.29 11.29
N PRO A 158 27.90 8.44 11.90
CA PRO A 158 28.18 8.71 13.32
C PRO A 158 27.44 7.80 14.29
N LEU A 159 26.38 7.12 13.82
CA LEU A 159 25.56 6.22 14.64
C LEU A 159 26.09 4.79 14.65
N LEU A 160 26.89 4.41 13.65
CA LEU A 160 27.37 3.03 13.47
C LEU A 160 28.88 2.89 13.68
N LEU A 161 29.64 3.98 13.52
CA LEU A 161 31.09 4.03 13.65
C LEU A 161 31.49 5.24 14.50
N PRO A 162 32.61 5.20 15.24
CA PRO A 162 33.14 6.33 15.99
C PRO A 162 33.79 7.35 15.03
N VAL A 163 32.98 7.99 14.21
CA VAL A 163 33.38 9.00 13.21
C VAL A 163 32.47 10.22 13.31
N ARG A 164 32.99 11.40 12.99
CA ARG A 164 32.24 12.65 12.88
C ARG A 164 32.29 13.14 11.44
N LEU A 165 31.28 13.92 11.04
CA LEU A 165 31.26 14.60 9.76
C LEU A 165 31.70 16.05 9.98
N LYS A 166 32.68 16.52 9.20
CA LYS A 166 33.07 17.93 9.16
C LYS A 166 32.70 18.47 7.78
N THR A 167 31.91 19.53 7.73
CA THR A 167 31.54 20.20 6.47
C THR A 167 32.43 21.41 6.29
N GLU A 168 33.29 21.40 5.28
CA GLU A 168 34.22 22.49 4.98
C GLU A 168 34.16 22.78 3.48
N GLY A 169 33.88 24.01 3.08
CA GLY A 169 33.82 24.41 1.66
C GLY A 169 32.77 23.72 0.79
N GLY A 170 31.70 23.16 1.37
CA GLY A 170 30.68 22.41 0.64
C GLY A 170 31.01 20.94 0.39
N VAL A 171 32.11 20.44 0.94
CA VAL A 171 32.49 19.02 0.94
C VAL A 171 32.31 18.46 2.37
N THR A 172 31.66 17.30 2.47
CA THR A 172 31.48 16.60 3.76
C THR A 172 32.61 15.57 3.92
N GLU A 173 33.54 15.86 4.82
CA GLU A 173 34.66 14.96 5.15
C GLU A 173 34.32 14.12 6.39
N ILE A 174 34.61 12.82 6.33
CA ILE A 174 34.38 11.89 7.44
C ILE A 174 35.69 11.77 8.23
N VAL A 175 35.70 12.24 9.47
CA VAL A 175 36.87 12.23 10.36
C VAL A 175 36.66 11.27 11.52
N LYS A 176 37.72 10.63 12.01
CA LYS A 176 37.63 9.75 13.19
C LYS A 176 37.27 10.56 14.44
N ALA A 177 36.28 10.11 15.21
CA ALA A 177 36.01 10.68 16.54
C ALA A 177 37.14 10.23 17.46
N ARG A 178 37.91 11.20 17.98
CA ARG A 178 38.98 10.93 18.95
C ARG A 178 38.41 10.39 20.26
#